data_AF-A0AAW2SQ95-F1
#
_entry.id   AF-A0AAW2SQ95-F1
#
_cell.length_a   1.000
_cell.length_b   1.000
_cell.length_c   1.000
_cell.angle_alpha   90.00
_cell.angle_beta   90.00
_cell.angle_gamma   90.00
#
_symmetry.space_group_name_H-M   'P 1'
#
loop_
_entity.id
_entity.type
_entity.pdbx_description
1 polymer ?
#
loop_
_entity_poly.entity_id
_entity_poly.type
_entity_poly.pdbx_seq_one_letter_code
_entity_poly.pdbx_strand_id
1 'polypeptide(L)'
;MTWHATYQTVKDSICHPFDVEAWRHFDLTFFDFALEPHNVRRGLWIDNFAPHEQYGRTYSYWSVILIPYNLLSRMCMKSKYMFLPALFSGPPNRKHLINMYLKSLIEDLLKLWHVGVQA
;
A
#
# COMPACT_ATOMS: atom_id res chain seq x y z
N MET A 1 10.65 10.96 -6.35
CA MET A 1 10.93 9.74 -5.56
C MET A 1 11.52 8.67 -6.48
N THR A 2 12.80 8.79 -6.84
CA THR A 2 13.43 8.00 -7.91
C THR A 2 14.39 6.92 -7.40
N TRP A 3 14.49 6.72 -6.08
CA TRP A 3 15.49 5.84 -5.47
C TRP A 3 15.47 4.42 -6.06
N HIS A 4 14.28 3.84 -6.25
CA HIS A 4 14.11 2.50 -6.82
C HIS A 4 14.70 2.35 -8.23
N ALA A 5 14.77 3.43 -9.03
CA ALA A 5 15.34 3.40 -10.38
C ALA A 5 16.88 3.41 -10.37
N THR A 6 17.47 3.95 -9.30
CA THR A 6 18.94 3.97 -9.10
C THR A 6 19.43 2.80 -8.25
N TYR A 7 18.52 2.06 -7.63
CA TYR A 7 18.85 0.97 -6.73
C TYR A 7 19.29 -0.27 -7.50
N GLN A 8 20.35 -0.91 -7.02
CA GLN A 8 20.79 -2.21 -7.52
C GLN A 8 20.50 -3.26 -6.45
N THR A 9 19.74 -4.28 -6.84
CA THR A 9 19.43 -5.43 -5.98
C THR A 9 20.72 -6.13 -5.56
N VAL A 10 20.83 -6.42 -4.26
CA VAL A 10 21.93 -7.25 -3.75
C VAL A 10 21.63 -8.69 -4.12
N LYS A 11 22.59 -9.35 -4.77
CA LYS A 11 22.44 -10.75 -5.21
C LYS A 11 22.06 -11.63 -4.02
N ASP A 12 21.04 -12.48 -4.21
CA ASP A 12 20.53 -13.46 -3.24
C ASP A 12 19.85 -12.86 -1.98
N SER A 13 19.38 -11.60 -2.04
CA SER A 13 18.69 -10.93 -0.93
C SER A 13 17.47 -10.14 -1.41
N ILE A 14 16.35 -10.28 -0.69
CA ILE A 14 15.16 -9.44 -0.84
C ILE A 14 15.20 -8.37 0.25
N CYS A 15 15.70 -7.19 -0.09
CA CYS A 15 15.81 -6.07 0.85
C CYS A 15 14.62 -5.12 0.74
N HIS A 16 13.94 -5.09 -0.40
CA HIS A 16 12.90 -4.12 -0.70
C HIS A 16 11.79 -4.76 -1.58
N PRO A 17 10.53 -4.28 -1.55
CA PRO A 17 9.49 -4.72 -2.49
C PRO A 17 9.85 -4.60 -3.98
N PHE A 18 10.87 -3.81 -4.33
CA PHE A 18 11.44 -3.73 -5.67
C PHE A 18 12.12 -5.05 -6.10
N ASP A 19 12.69 -5.79 -5.15
CA ASP A 19 13.45 -7.02 -5.42
C ASP A 19 12.53 -8.22 -5.70
N VAL A 20 11.22 -8.10 -5.47
CA VAL A 20 10.28 -9.23 -5.60
C VAL A 20 9.65 -9.30 -6.98
N GLU A 21 9.27 -10.51 -7.37
CA GLU A 21 8.66 -10.79 -8.68
C GLU A 21 7.38 -9.99 -8.94
N ALA A 22 6.63 -9.64 -7.89
CA ALA A 22 5.43 -8.82 -8.02
C ALA A 22 5.72 -7.44 -8.62
N TRP A 23 6.86 -6.83 -8.27
CA TRP A 23 7.28 -5.55 -8.85
C TRP A 23 7.70 -5.72 -10.31
N ARG A 24 8.49 -6.77 -10.61
CA ARG A 24 8.89 -7.07 -11.98
C ARG A 24 7.68 -7.32 -12.87
N HIS A 25 6.72 -8.10 -12.40
CA HIS A 25 5.48 -8.37 -13.11
C HIS A 25 4.68 -7.09 -13.35
N PHE A 26 4.59 -6.20 -12.36
CA PHE A 26 3.93 -4.92 -12.50
C PHE A 26 4.59 -4.06 -13.58
N ASP A 27 5.93 -3.96 -13.58
CA ASP A 27 6.67 -3.17 -14.57
C ASP A 27 6.55 -3.73 -15.99
N LEU A 28 6.48 -5.06 -16.14
CA LEU A 28 6.21 -5.71 -17.43
C LEU A 28 4.76 -5.50 -17.90
N THR A 29 3.81 -5.38 -16.98
CA THR A 29 2.38 -5.20 -17.31
C THR A 29 2.08 -3.74 -17.66
N PHE A 30 2.70 -2.79 -16.96
CA PHE A 30 2.47 -1.35 -17.11
C PHE A 30 3.77 -0.64 -17.51
N PHE A 31 4.28 -0.96 -18.70
CA PHE A 31 5.57 -0.46 -19.18
C PHE A 31 5.64 1.08 -19.23
N ASP A 32 4.60 1.74 -19.75
CA ASP A 32 4.54 3.20 -19.82
C ASP A 32 4.62 3.85 -18.43
N PHE A 33 4.03 3.19 -17.42
CA PHE A 33 4.12 3.65 -16.04
C PHE A 33 5.53 3.44 -15.46
N ALA A 34 6.16 2.32 -15.78
CA ALA A 34 7.49 1.98 -15.29
C ALA A 34 8.61 2.83 -15.91
N LEU A 35 8.42 3.31 -17.15
CA LEU A 35 9.35 4.19 -17.85
C LEU A 35 9.57 5.53 -17.16
N GLU A 36 8.56 6.05 -16.45
CA GLU A 36 8.66 7.30 -15.71
C GLU A 36 9.05 7.03 -14.25
N PRO A 37 10.34 7.21 -13.86
CA PRO A 37 10.82 6.88 -12.51
C PRO A 37 10.25 7.77 -11.41
N HIS A 38 9.56 8.86 -11.72
CA HIS A 38 8.87 9.69 -10.74
C HIS A 38 7.52 9.09 -10.31
N ASN A 39 6.99 8.13 -11.06
CA ASN A 39 5.73 7.47 -10.75
C ASN A 39 5.80 6.69 -9.43
N VAL A 40 4.83 6.96 -8.56
CA VAL A 40 4.80 6.43 -7.20
C VAL A 40 4.04 5.10 -7.17
N ARG A 41 4.76 4.03 -6.85
CA ARG A 41 4.22 2.70 -6.53
C ARG A 41 3.87 2.66 -5.06
N ARG A 42 2.61 2.33 -4.77
CA ARG A 42 2.05 2.32 -3.42
C ARG A 42 1.56 0.92 -3.08
N GLY A 43 1.98 0.42 -1.93
CA GLY A 43 1.39 -0.76 -1.31
C GLY A 43 0.14 -0.39 -0.55
N LEU A 44 -0.93 -1.15 -0.74
CA LEU A 44 -2.12 -1.10 0.08
C LEU A 44 -2.15 -2.34 0.98
N TRP A 45 -2.22 -2.11 2.29
CA TRP A 45 -2.34 -3.17 3.28
C TRP A 45 -3.60 -2.96 4.10
N ILE A 46 -4.27 -4.06 4.44
CA ILE A 46 -5.48 -4.05 5.24
C ILE A 46 -5.26 -5.03 6.37
N ASP A 47 -5.41 -4.53 7.59
CA ASP A 47 -5.26 -5.34 8.80
C ASP A 47 -6.51 -5.29 9.65
N ASN A 48 -6.75 -6.39 10.36
CA ASN A 48 -7.83 -6.51 11.32
C ASN A 48 -7.25 -6.68 12.72
N PHE A 49 -7.54 -5.76 13.63
CA PHE A 49 -7.13 -5.87 15.03
C PHE A 49 -8.32 -5.69 15.99
N ALA A 50 -8.34 -6.46 17.07
CA ALA A 50 -9.43 -6.46 18.05
C ALA A 50 -8.89 -6.19 19.47
N PRO A 51 -8.76 -4.91 19.90
CA PRO A 51 -8.05 -4.54 21.12
C PRO A 51 -8.77 -4.95 22.42
N HIS A 52 -10.06 -5.30 22.34
CA HIS A 52 -10.90 -5.63 23.50
C HIS A 52 -11.46 -7.06 23.48
N GLU A 53 -10.92 -7.97 22.66
CA GLU A 53 -11.37 -9.37 22.64
C GLU A 53 -11.40 -10.00 24.04
N GLN A 54 -10.40 -9.68 24.86
CA GLN A 54 -10.26 -10.14 26.25
C GLN A 54 -11.37 -9.67 27.21
N TYR A 55 -12.14 -8.62 26.88
CA TYR A 55 -13.19 -8.06 27.74
C TYR A 55 -14.62 -8.40 27.27
N GLY A 56 -14.77 -9.39 26.38
CA GLY A 56 -16.08 -9.83 25.89
C GLY A 56 -16.76 -8.86 24.91
N ARG A 57 -16.08 -7.77 24.51
CA ARG A 57 -16.53 -6.88 23.44
C ARG A 57 -16.04 -7.41 22.10
N THR A 58 -16.95 -7.96 21.29
CA THR A 58 -16.66 -8.50 19.95
C THR A 58 -16.67 -7.38 18.91
N TYR A 59 -15.65 -6.52 18.97
CA TYR A 59 -15.49 -5.46 18.00
C TYR A 59 -14.10 -5.45 17.37
N SER A 60 -14.10 -5.41 16.04
CA SER A 60 -12.92 -5.45 15.20
C SER A 60 -12.68 -4.08 14.57
N TYR A 61 -11.42 -3.67 14.51
CA TYR A 61 -10.98 -2.52 13.74
C TYR A 61 -10.27 -2.99 12.49
N TRP A 62 -10.63 -2.38 11.37
CA TRP A 62 -10.01 -2.62 10.08
C TRP A 62 -9.24 -1.38 9.68
N SER A 63 -7.92 -1.45 9.74
CA SER A 63 -7.03 -0.37 9.29
C SER A 63 -6.67 -0.61 7.84
N VAL A 64 -6.71 0.46 7.05
CA VAL A 64 -6.20 0.46 5.68
C VAL A 64 -4.98 1.35 5.67
N ILE A 65 -3.82 0.76 5.38
CA ILE A 65 -2.52 1.43 5.40
C ILE A 65 -1.97 1.52 3.98
N LEU A 66 -1.54 2.71 3.60
CA LEU A 66 -0.93 3.01 2.31
C LEU A 66 0.56 3.32 2.53
N ILE A 67 1.43 2.65 1.77
CA ILE A 67 2.89 2.76 1.90
C ILE A 67 3.50 3.11 0.55
N PRO A 68 4.25 4.22 0.42
CA PRO A 68 4.99 4.53 -0.79
C PRO A 68 6.25 3.66 -0.87
N TYR A 69 6.22 2.64 -1.74
CA TYR A 69 7.35 1.75 -1.92
C TYR A 69 8.48 2.36 -2.76
N ASN A 70 8.38 3.60 -3.23
CA ASN A 70 9.53 4.26 -3.87
C ASN A 70 10.60 4.71 -2.87
N LEU A 71 10.30 4.68 -1.56
CA LEU A 71 11.25 5.03 -0.51
C LEU A 71 12.22 3.88 -0.25
N LEU A 72 13.40 4.20 0.27
CA LEU A 72 14.35 3.21 0.77
C LEU A 72 13.67 2.21 1.70
N SER A 73 14.10 0.95 1.70
CA SER A 73 13.57 -0.10 2.59
C SER A 73 13.50 0.31 4.07
N ARG A 74 14.56 0.96 4.57
CA ARG A 74 14.60 1.48 5.95
C ARG A 74 13.60 2.61 6.21
N MET A 75 13.10 3.25 5.17
CA MET A 75 12.13 4.34 5.25
C MET A 75 10.71 3.86 5.02
N CYS A 76 10.43 3.04 4.01
CA CYS A 76 9.05 2.67 3.66
C CYS A 76 8.28 2.02 4.83
N MET A 77 8.97 1.31 5.71
CA MET A 77 8.38 0.69 6.91
C MET A 77 8.32 1.59 8.16
N LYS A 78 8.73 2.86 8.10
CA LYS A 78 8.61 3.78 9.24
C LYS A 78 7.20 4.38 9.29
N SER A 79 6.64 4.45 10.50
CA SER A 79 5.30 5.00 10.76
C SER A 79 5.05 6.37 10.10
N LYS A 80 6.04 7.26 10.09
CA LYS A 80 5.93 8.59 9.46
C LYS A 80 5.73 8.59 7.93
N TYR A 81 5.94 7.47 7.26
CA TYR A 81 5.68 7.29 5.83
C TYR A 81 4.54 6.32 5.54
N MET A 82 3.91 5.77 6.58
CA MET A 82 2.67 5.01 6.47
C MET A 82 1.50 5.98 6.60
N PHE A 83 0.59 5.95 5.63
CA PHE A 83 -0.64 6.71 5.70
C PHE A 83 -1.77 5.77 6.11
N LEU A 84 -2.64 6.23 7.01
CA LEU A 84 -3.85 5.53 7.41
C LEU A 84 -5.07 6.23 6.77
N PRO A 85 -5.31 6.07 5.45
CA PRO A 85 -6.43 6.74 4.79
C PRO A 85 -7.79 6.31 5.32
N ALA A 86 -7.88 5.13 5.94
CA ALA A 86 -9.13 4.65 6.48
C ALA A 86 -8.96 3.76 7.72
N LEU A 87 -9.84 3.96 8.69
CA LEU A 87 -9.98 3.13 9.87
C LEU A 87 -11.45 2.86 10.09
N PHE A 88 -11.85 1.62 9.91
CA PHE A 88 -13.22 1.19 10.09
C PHE A 88 -13.32 0.34 11.34
N SER A 89 -14.54 0.29 11.82
CA SER A 89 -14.85 -0.20 13.13
C SER A 89 -16.13 -1.03 12.89
N GLY A 90 -16.15 -2.30 13.28
CA GLY A 90 -17.35 -3.13 13.10
C GLY A 90 -17.29 -4.51 13.76
N PRO A 91 -18.41 -5.26 13.77
CA PRO A 91 -18.43 -6.65 14.17
C PRO A 91 -17.43 -7.52 13.38
N PRO A 92 -16.84 -8.56 14.00
CA PRO A 92 -15.72 -9.35 13.43
C PRO A 92 -15.97 -10.03 12.07
N ASN A 93 -17.24 -10.18 11.64
CA ASN A 93 -17.62 -10.90 10.41
C ASN A 93 -18.14 -10.01 9.27
N ARG A 94 -17.59 -8.79 9.11
CA ARG A 94 -17.97 -7.86 8.02
C ARG A 94 -16.98 -7.79 6.86
N LYS A 95 -16.27 -8.87 6.54
CA LYS A 95 -15.39 -8.94 5.36
C LYS A 95 -16.10 -8.51 4.07
N HIS A 96 -17.39 -8.80 3.94
CA HIS A 96 -18.21 -8.42 2.78
C HIS A 96 -18.44 -6.89 2.64
N LEU A 97 -18.36 -6.12 3.73
CA LEU A 97 -18.53 -4.66 3.68
C LEU A 97 -17.24 -3.93 3.34
N ILE A 98 -16.09 -4.61 3.33
CA ILE A 98 -14.81 -3.94 3.10
C ILE A 98 -14.77 -3.23 1.75
N ASN A 99 -15.38 -3.83 0.73
CA ASN A 99 -15.49 -3.25 -0.61
C ASN A 99 -16.30 -1.94 -0.61
N MET A 100 -17.35 -1.85 0.22
CA MET A 100 -18.13 -0.63 0.37
C MET A 100 -17.29 0.49 0.98
N TYR A 101 -16.50 0.16 2.00
CA TYR A 101 -15.66 1.11 2.71
C TYR A 101 -14.44 1.55 1.89
N LEU A 102 -13.87 0.64 1.09
CA LEU A 102 -12.73 0.94 0.22
C LEU A 102 -13.12 1.69 -1.06
N LYS A 103 -14.41 1.75 -1.41
CA LYS A 103 -14.87 2.32 -2.68
C LYS A 103 -14.31 3.72 -2.92
N SER A 104 -14.47 4.63 -1.96
CA SER A 104 -13.95 6.01 -2.08
C SER A 104 -12.43 6.04 -2.25
N LEU A 105 -11.71 5.20 -1.49
CA LEU A 105 -10.25 5.12 -1.58
C LEU A 105 -9.81 4.59 -2.95
N ILE A 106 -10.48 3.57 -3.47
CA ILE A 106 -10.20 3.00 -4.79
C ILE A 106 -10.47 4.04 -5.88
N GLU A 107 -11.57 4.78 -5.79
CA GLU A 107 -11.88 5.86 -6.73
C GLU A 107 -10.79 6.93 -6.75
N ASP A 108 -10.26 7.31 -5.60
CA ASP A 108 -9.17 8.29 -5.52
C ASP A 108 -7.85 7.72 -6.04
N LEU A 109 -7.55 6.45 -5.77
CA LEU A 109 -6.38 5.77 -6.34
C LEU A 109 -6.46 5.67 -7.87
N LEU A 110 -7.65 5.42 -8.42
CA LEU A 110 -7.89 5.39 -9.86
C LEU A 110 -7.78 6.78 -10.49
N LYS A 111 -8.30 7.83 -9.83
CA LYS A 111 -8.09 9.22 -10.29
C LYS A 111 -6.60 9.54 -10.35
N LEU A 112 -5.84 9.18 -9.32
CA LEU A 112 -4.39 9.38 -9.29
C LEU A 112 -3.66 8.56 -10.37
N TRP A 113 -4.18 7.39 -10.73
CA TRP A 113 -3.63 6.56 -11.80
C TRP A 113 -3.83 7.18 -13.19
N HIS A 114 -5.03 7.71 -13.47
CA HIS A 114 -5.37 8.22 -14.80
C HIS A 114 -4.99 9.69 -15.02
N VAL A 115 -5.15 10.53 -14.00
CA VAL A 115 -4.91 11.99 -14.09
C VAL A 115 -3.49 12.33 -13.62
N GLY A 116 -2.95 11.58 -12.65
CA GLY A 116 -1.70 11.91 -11.99
C GLY A 116 -1.82 13.11 -11.06
N VAL A 117 -0.69 13.72 -10.72
CA VAL A 117 -0.59 14.96 -9.95
C VAL A 117 0.35 15.89 -10.71
N GLN A 118 -0.01 17.16 -10.87
CA GLN A 118 0.88 18.16 -11.45
C GLN A 118 2.04 18.44 -10.48
N ALA A 119 3.25 18.46 -11.03
CA ALA A 119 4.49 18.74 -10.30
C ALA A 119 4.64 20.23 -9.95
#